data_AF-A0A1Y4S1N3-F1
#
_entry.id   AF-A0A1Y4S1N3-F1
#
_cell.length_a   1.000
_cell.length_b   1.000
_cell.length_c   1.000
_cell.angle_alpha   90.00
_cell.angle_beta   90.00
_cell.angle_gamma   90.00
#
_symmetry.space_group_name_H-M   'P 1'
#
loop_
_entity.id
_entity.type
_entity.pdbx_description
1 polymer ?
#
loop_
_entity_poly.entity_id
_entity_poly.type
_entity_poly.pdbx_seq_one_letter_code
_entity_poly.pdbx_strand_id
1 'polypeptide(L)'
;MQVTFQIQTTAHRGLRIVLLPSKLCYLNRKQSLRTRNPSHNPLSALALPISNKRGVFMRLDADCVRNILLFLESKVHFVTNQDGNIENCGIQLSHICEALPRYSQEEVYYTLARLDDGGYISLSESWRSNCLDECYVNYITYAGHELIEKFRPESVWKVTSKLAGKVGCFSLRFLAAIAENVLSEYAKSSTLWN
;
A
#
# COMPACT_ATOMS: atom_id res chain seq x y z
N MET A 1 -9.29 40.89 -26.10
CA MET A 1 -10.38 39.95 -26.46
C MET A 1 -11.21 39.70 -25.22
N GLN A 2 -12.28 40.48 -25.05
CA GLN A 2 -13.31 40.22 -24.04
C GLN A 2 -14.30 39.22 -24.64
N VAL A 3 -14.60 38.14 -23.91
CA VAL A 3 -15.72 37.25 -24.23
C VAL A 3 -16.71 37.35 -23.08
N THR A 4 -17.78 38.08 -23.35
CA THR A 4 -18.92 38.31 -22.47
C THR A 4 -19.83 37.08 -22.49
N PHE A 5 -20.06 36.43 -21.34
CA PHE A 5 -21.10 35.42 -21.20
C PHE A 5 -22.39 36.07 -20.69
N GLN A 6 -23.45 36.01 -21.50
CA GLN A 6 -24.81 36.37 -21.11
C GLN A 6 -25.46 35.16 -20.43
N ILE A 7 -25.99 35.35 -19.21
CA ILE A 7 -26.89 34.38 -18.57
C ILE A 7 -28.29 34.99 -18.63
N GLN A 8 -29.16 34.41 -19.46
CA GLN A 8 -30.58 34.73 -19.46
C GLN A 8 -31.25 34.07 -18.25
N THR A 9 -31.92 34.87 -17.43
CA THR A 9 -32.81 34.42 -16.36
C THR A 9 -34.21 34.14 -16.93
N THR A 10 -34.71 32.91 -16.78
CA THR A 10 -36.14 32.62 -16.84
C THR A 10 -36.55 31.76 -15.66
N ALA A 11 -37.49 32.29 -14.89
CA ALA A 11 -38.10 31.66 -13.72
C ALA A 11 -39.23 30.72 -14.15
N HIS A 12 -39.14 29.44 -13.77
CA HIS A 12 -40.15 28.66 -13.04
C HIS A 12 -39.93 27.15 -13.22
N ARG A 13 -40.00 26.44 -12.08
CA ARG A 13 -40.14 24.97 -11.87
C ARG A 13 -38.84 24.15 -11.77
N GLY A 14 -38.46 23.91 -10.51
CA GLY A 14 -37.95 22.62 -10.02
C GLY A 14 -36.56 22.21 -10.50
N LEU A 15 -35.50 22.81 -9.93
CA LEU A 15 -34.15 22.27 -10.08
C LEU A 15 -34.02 20.96 -9.28
N ARG A 16 -33.99 19.83 -9.99
CA ARG A 16 -33.63 18.52 -9.45
C ARG A 16 -32.10 18.50 -9.32
N ILE A 17 -31.60 18.79 -8.12
CA ILE A 17 -30.18 18.59 -7.79
C ILE A 17 -29.95 17.08 -7.77
N VAL A 18 -29.19 16.57 -8.75
CA VAL A 18 -28.64 15.22 -8.69
C VAL A 18 -27.43 15.29 -7.76
N LEU A 19 -27.69 15.11 -6.46
CA LEU A 19 -26.66 14.77 -5.49
C LEU A 19 -26.17 13.36 -5.82
N LEU A 20 -24.93 13.23 -6.26
CA LEU A 20 -24.21 11.97 -6.25
C LEU A 20 -23.81 11.68 -4.80
N PRO A 21 -24.34 10.62 -4.14
CA PRO A 21 -23.89 10.27 -2.82
C PRO A 21 -22.57 9.47 -2.94
N SER A 22 -21.47 10.11 -2.55
CA SER A 22 -20.24 9.44 -2.20
C SER A 22 -20.35 8.90 -0.76
N LYS A 23 -19.88 7.65 -0.60
CA LYS A 23 -19.74 6.87 0.64
C LYS A 23 -21.04 6.34 1.26
N LEU A 24 -21.21 5.03 1.16
CA LEU A 24 -21.95 4.26 2.15
C LEU A 24 -21.21 2.94 2.42
N CYS A 25 -20.37 2.99 3.45
CA CYS A 25 -19.93 1.81 4.18
C CYS A 25 -21.15 1.32 4.99
N TYR A 26 -21.89 0.33 4.46
CA TYR A 26 -23.08 -0.22 5.13
C TYR A 26 -22.78 -1.59 5.74
N LEU A 27 -22.87 -1.64 7.08
CA LEU A 27 -23.02 -2.82 7.92
C LEU A 27 -24.21 -3.68 7.44
N ASN A 28 -23.98 -4.92 7.07
CA ASN A 28 -25.05 -5.87 6.75
C ASN A 28 -25.35 -6.79 7.95
N ARG A 29 -26.47 -6.51 8.61
CA ARG A 29 -27.15 -7.37 9.59
C ARG A 29 -28.16 -8.24 8.85
N LYS A 30 -27.91 -9.54 8.68
CA LYS A 30 -28.94 -10.50 8.21
C LYS A 30 -29.50 -11.29 9.39
N GLN A 31 -30.82 -11.17 9.60
CA GLN A 31 -31.63 -12.06 10.42
C GLN A 31 -32.09 -13.28 9.59
N SER A 32 -32.40 -14.35 10.32
CA SER A 32 -32.65 -15.72 9.86
C SER A 32 -34.00 -15.93 9.19
N LEU A 33 -34.12 -16.94 8.33
CA LEU A 33 -35.28 -17.85 8.30
C LEU A 33 -34.85 -19.27 7.85
N ARG A 34 -35.27 -20.26 8.64
CA ARG A 34 -35.16 -21.72 8.41
C ARG A 34 -36.18 -22.17 7.38
N THR A 35 -35.82 -23.13 6.54
CA THR A 35 -36.62 -24.35 6.30
C THR A 35 -35.70 -25.55 6.07
N ARG A 36 -36.01 -26.68 6.71
CA ARG A 36 -35.43 -28.02 6.50
C ARG A 36 -36.41 -28.81 5.63
N ASN A 37 -35.93 -29.59 4.66
CA ASN A 37 -35.98 -31.07 4.73
C ASN A 37 -35.18 -31.75 3.61
N PRO A 38 -34.68 -32.99 3.80
CA PRO A 38 -33.66 -33.66 2.99
C PRO A 38 -34.25 -34.71 2.05
N SER A 39 -33.51 -35.07 1.00
CA SER A 39 -33.61 -36.39 0.37
C SER A 39 -32.47 -36.65 -0.63
N HIS A 40 -31.69 -37.70 -0.33
CA HIS A 40 -30.89 -38.56 -1.22
C HIS A 40 -29.52 -38.08 -1.80
N ASN A 41 -28.49 -38.76 -1.29
CA ASN A 41 -27.06 -38.88 -1.62
C ASN A 41 -26.86 -39.73 -2.92
N PRO A 42 -25.65 -39.98 -3.49
CA PRO A 42 -24.32 -39.49 -3.13
C PRO A 42 -23.38 -39.14 -4.34
N LEU A 43 -22.15 -38.69 -4.05
CA LEU A 43 -20.97 -38.71 -4.93
C LEU A 43 -20.97 -37.82 -6.20
N SER A 44 -20.85 -36.51 -6.01
CA SER A 44 -19.99 -35.71 -6.89
C SER A 44 -19.08 -34.84 -6.03
N ALA A 45 -17.90 -35.38 -5.75
CA ALA A 45 -16.80 -34.61 -5.21
C ALA A 45 -16.44 -33.52 -6.24
N LEU A 46 -17.06 -32.35 -6.11
CA LEU A 46 -16.47 -31.09 -6.58
C LEU A 46 -15.25 -30.85 -5.70
N ALA A 47 -14.17 -31.56 -6.02
CA ALA A 47 -12.84 -31.14 -5.66
C ALA A 47 -12.69 -29.72 -6.22
N LEU A 48 -12.86 -28.72 -5.35
CA LEU A 48 -12.32 -27.40 -5.61
C LEU A 48 -10.87 -27.65 -6.05
N PRO A 49 -10.41 -27.04 -7.15
CA PRO A 49 -9.02 -27.19 -7.53
C PRO A 49 -8.22 -26.70 -6.33
N ILE A 50 -7.58 -27.64 -5.62
CA ILE A 50 -6.50 -27.34 -4.71
C ILE A 50 -5.48 -26.75 -5.67
N SER A 51 -5.51 -25.42 -5.82
CA SER A 51 -4.50 -24.73 -6.59
C SER A 51 -3.22 -25.22 -5.97
N ASN A 52 -2.36 -25.75 -6.83
CA ASN A 52 -1.05 -26.22 -6.46
C ASN A 52 -0.30 -25.01 -5.90
N LYS A 53 -0.53 -24.67 -4.63
CA LYS A 53 0.23 -23.71 -3.85
C LYS A 53 1.55 -24.41 -3.61
N ARG A 54 2.38 -24.43 -4.66
CA ARG A 54 3.83 -24.42 -4.50
C ARG A 54 4.07 -23.40 -3.41
N GLY A 55 4.57 -23.85 -2.25
CA GLY A 55 4.75 -22.99 -1.10
C GLY A 55 5.47 -21.74 -1.58
N VAL A 56 4.78 -20.59 -1.53
CA VAL A 56 5.39 -19.32 -1.89
C VAL A 56 6.44 -19.09 -0.82
N PHE A 57 7.71 -19.17 -1.19
CA PHE A 57 8.79 -18.92 -0.26
C PHE A 57 8.78 -17.43 0.03
N MET A 58 8.26 -17.03 1.19
CA MET A 58 8.16 -15.63 1.59
C MET A 58 9.55 -15.13 2.03
N ARG A 59 10.21 -14.34 1.17
CA ARG A 59 11.40 -13.55 1.52
C ARG A 59 11.01 -12.09 1.61
N LEU A 60 11.69 -11.36 2.49
CA LEU A 60 11.63 -9.90 2.47
C LEU A 60 12.49 -9.43 1.30
N ASP A 61 11.84 -9.17 0.17
CA ASP A 61 12.49 -8.70 -1.04
C ASP A 61 12.88 -7.22 -0.92
N ALA A 62 14.16 -6.93 -1.16
CA ALA A 62 14.71 -5.58 -0.97
C ALA A 62 14.16 -4.57 -1.98
N ASP A 63 13.90 -5.00 -3.23
CA ASP A 63 13.28 -4.16 -4.24
C ASP A 63 11.81 -3.87 -3.87
N CYS A 64 11.08 -4.87 -3.36
CA CYS A 64 9.71 -4.72 -2.87
C CYS A 64 9.65 -3.69 -1.73
N VAL A 65 10.55 -3.79 -0.74
CA VAL A 65 10.67 -2.81 0.35
C VAL A 65 10.88 -1.40 -0.20
N ARG A 66 11.86 -1.20 -1.09
CA ARG A 66 12.16 0.11 -1.68
C ARG A 66 10.95 0.67 -2.44
N ASN A 67 10.33 -0.15 -3.29
CA ASN A 67 9.21 0.28 -4.13
C ASN A 67 7.97 0.63 -3.30
N ILE A 68 7.66 -0.15 -2.26
CA ILE A 68 6.57 0.15 -1.33
C ILE A 68 6.81 1.47 -0.60
N LEU A 69 8.01 1.66 -0.03
CA LEU A 69 8.32 2.86 0.74
C LEU A 69 8.26 4.14 -0.13
N LEU A 70 8.83 4.09 -1.35
CA LEU A 70 8.74 5.20 -2.30
C LEU A 70 7.31 5.45 -2.78
N PHE A 71 6.52 4.39 -2.99
CA PHE A 71 5.11 4.51 -3.34
C PHE A 71 4.33 5.20 -2.23
N LEU A 72 4.47 4.74 -0.98
CA LEU A 72 3.77 5.31 0.17
C LEU A 72 4.10 6.79 0.35
N GLU A 73 5.38 7.17 0.22
CA GLU A 73 5.81 8.56 0.34
C GLU A 73 5.17 9.48 -0.72
N SER A 74 4.89 8.94 -1.91
CA SER A 74 4.22 9.70 -2.98
C SER A 74 2.73 9.97 -2.71
N LYS A 75 2.16 9.44 -1.62
CA LYS A 75 0.72 9.54 -1.31
C LYS A 75 0.44 10.53 -0.19
N VAL A 76 -0.82 10.99 -0.17
CA VAL A 76 -1.34 11.85 0.88
C VAL A 76 -1.87 10.96 2.02
N HIS A 77 -1.26 11.07 3.20
CA HIS A 77 -1.67 10.33 4.40
C HIS A 77 -2.66 11.10 5.27
N PHE A 78 -2.60 12.43 5.25
CA PHE A 78 -3.42 13.31 6.07
C PHE A 78 -4.13 14.34 5.21
N VAL A 79 -5.40 14.57 5.47
CA VAL A 79 -6.21 15.58 4.80
C VAL A 79 -6.98 16.40 5.83
N THR A 80 -7.39 17.61 5.46
CA THR A 80 -8.39 18.35 6.25
C THR A 80 -9.77 17.95 5.75
N ASN A 81 -10.61 17.43 6.64
CA ASN A 81 -11.97 17.02 6.30
C ASN A 81 -12.92 18.23 6.21
N GLN A 82 -14.18 17.97 5.87
CA GLN A 82 -15.20 19.03 5.68
C GLN A 82 -15.48 19.82 6.96
N ASP A 83 -15.22 19.22 8.13
CA ASP A 83 -15.40 19.84 9.45
C ASP A 83 -14.16 20.63 9.90
N GLY A 84 -13.12 20.72 9.06
CA GLY A 84 -11.87 21.43 9.38
C GLY A 84 -10.89 20.62 10.24
N ASN A 85 -11.16 19.34 10.49
CA ASN A 85 -10.30 18.46 11.29
C ASN A 85 -9.26 17.74 10.43
N ILE A 86 -8.09 17.45 11.00
CA ILE A 86 -7.08 16.61 10.34
C ILE A 86 -7.50 15.14 10.47
N GLU A 87 -7.67 14.48 9.33
CA GLU A 87 -8.05 13.07 9.20
C GLU A 87 -6.90 12.27 8.59
N ASN A 88 -6.55 11.14 9.20
CA ASN A 88 -5.67 10.16 8.58
C ASN A 88 -6.49 9.31 7.60
N CYS A 89 -6.15 9.38 6.32
CA CYS A 89 -6.87 8.64 5.28
C CYS A 89 -6.38 7.20 5.11
N GLY A 90 -5.17 6.89 5.57
CA GLY A 90 -4.49 5.60 5.37
C GLY A 90 -4.35 5.22 3.89
N ILE A 91 -3.43 4.30 3.58
CA ILE A 91 -3.32 3.71 2.24
C ILE A 91 -3.71 2.24 2.33
N GLN A 92 -4.82 1.87 1.70
CA GLN A 92 -5.33 0.50 1.72
C GLN A 92 -4.41 -0.45 0.92
N LEU A 93 -4.26 -1.68 1.41
CA LEU A 93 -3.47 -2.74 0.76
C LEU A 93 -3.79 -2.90 -0.74
N SER A 94 -5.07 -2.89 -1.12
CA SER A 94 -5.52 -3.02 -2.50
C SER A 94 -4.89 -1.98 -3.43
N HIS A 95 -4.86 -0.71 -3.01
CA HIS A 95 -4.26 0.38 -3.79
C HIS A 95 -2.74 0.20 -3.95
N ILE A 96 -2.07 -0.38 -2.96
CA ILE A 96 -0.62 -0.67 -3.04
C ILE A 96 -0.39 -1.80 -4.04
N CYS A 97 -1.18 -2.88 -3.98
CA CYS A 97 -1.10 -4.00 -4.91
C CYS A 97 -1.40 -3.58 -6.36
N GLU A 98 -2.39 -2.71 -6.57
CA GLU A 98 -2.71 -2.15 -7.89
C GLU A 98 -1.56 -1.32 -8.47
N ALA A 99 -0.89 -0.53 -7.63
CA ALA A 99 0.24 0.29 -8.06
C ALA A 99 1.54 -0.50 -8.29
N LEU A 100 1.67 -1.67 -7.66
CA LEU A 100 2.86 -2.51 -7.72
C LEU A 100 2.52 -3.94 -8.20
N PRO A 101 2.00 -4.10 -9.44
CA PRO A 101 1.46 -5.37 -9.94
C PRO A 101 2.54 -6.46 -10.15
N ARG A 102 3.82 -6.11 -10.03
CA ARG A 102 4.94 -7.06 -10.08
C ARG A 102 4.97 -8.00 -8.87
N TYR A 103 4.41 -7.57 -7.73
CA TYR A 103 4.41 -8.34 -6.49
C TYR A 103 3.01 -8.93 -6.26
N SER A 104 2.97 -10.17 -5.75
CA SER A 104 1.71 -10.77 -5.30
C SER A 104 1.15 -10.03 -4.08
N GLN A 105 -0.15 -10.16 -3.84
CA GLN A 105 -0.79 -9.56 -2.66
C GLN A 105 -0.15 -10.08 -1.36
N GLU A 106 0.21 -11.36 -1.33
CA GLU A 106 0.91 -11.98 -0.21
C GLU A 106 2.30 -11.37 0.03
N GLU A 107 3.07 -11.10 -1.03
CA GLU A 107 4.40 -10.46 -0.92
C GLU A 107 4.29 -9.01 -0.44
N VAL A 108 3.32 -8.25 -0.95
CA VAL A 108 3.07 -6.87 -0.51
C VAL A 108 2.68 -6.84 0.96
N TYR A 109 1.66 -7.63 1.35
CA TYR A 109 1.22 -7.70 2.74
C TYR A 109 2.35 -8.14 3.67
N TYR A 110 3.09 -9.19 3.31
CA TYR A 110 4.22 -9.66 4.11
C TYR A 110 5.27 -8.57 4.31
N THR A 111 5.59 -7.83 3.24
CA THR A 111 6.56 -6.74 3.30
C THR A 111 6.07 -5.61 4.21
N LEU A 112 4.80 -5.21 4.11
CA LEU A 112 4.19 -4.22 5.00
C LEU A 112 4.24 -4.67 6.47
N ALA A 113 3.85 -5.90 6.76
CA ALA A 113 3.88 -6.46 8.12
C ALA A 113 5.30 -6.53 8.70
N ARG A 114 6.33 -6.72 7.86
CA ARG A 114 7.74 -6.69 8.31
C ARG A 114 8.29 -5.26 8.46
N LEU A 115 7.81 -4.31 7.67
CA LEU A 115 8.17 -2.90 7.81
C LEU A 115 7.55 -2.28 9.06
N ASP A 116 6.32 -2.65 9.40
CA ASP A 116 5.65 -2.24 10.64
C ASP A 116 6.36 -2.81 11.88
N ASP A 117 6.64 -4.12 11.87
CA ASP A 117 7.44 -4.80 12.91
C ASP A 117 8.84 -4.18 13.10
N GLY A 118 9.46 -3.72 11.99
CA GLY A 118 10.72 -2.99 12.00
C GLY A 118 10.63 -1.53 12.41
N GLY A 119 9.42 -1.00 12.67
CA GLY A 119 9.18 0.40 13.03
C GLY A 119 9.42 1.39 11.89
N TYR A 120 9.37 0.97 10.63
CA TYR A 120 9.56 1.84 9.47
C TYR A 120 8.25 2.47 8.99
N ILE A 121 7.12 1.79 9.16
CA ILE A 121 5.78 2.31 8.88
C ILE A 121 4.87 2.11 10.09
N SER A 122 3.69 2.73 10.07
CA SER A 122 2.58 2.40 10.96
C SER A 122 1.48 1.72 10.16
N LEU A 123 1.11 0.50 10.57
CA LEU A 123 0.08 -0.33 9.96
C LEU A 123 -1.12 -0.48 10.91
N SER A 124 -2.33 -0.45 10.35
CA SER A 124 -3.55 -0.89 11.02
C SER A 124 -4.14 -2.06 10.24
N GLU A 125 -4.41 -3.17 10.92
CA GLU A 125 -5.03 -4.34 10.30
C GLU A 125 -6.09 -4.99 11.17
N SER A 126 -7.04 -5.66 10.53
CA SER A 126 -8.05 -6.46 11.21
C SER A 126 -8.26 -7.79 10.51
N TRP A 127 -8.61 -8.79 11.30
CA TRP A 127 -8.77 -10.17 10.86
C TRP A 127 -10.16 -10.67 11.18
N ARG A 128 -10.79 -11.35 10.21
CA ARG A 128 -12.10 -11.99 10.37
C ARG A 128 -12.05 -13.41 9.84
N SER A 129 -12.39 -14.38 10.68
CA SER A 129 -12.43 -15.80 10.29
C SER A 129 -11.11 -16.29 9.64
N ASN A 130 -9.96 -15.85 10.19
CA ASN A 130 -8.61 -16.11 9.67
C ASN A 130 -8.32 -15.54 8.28
N CYS A 131 -9.13 -14.58 7.82
CA CYS A 131 -8.87 -13.79 6.61
C CYS A 131 -8.56 -12.35 7.01
N LEU A 132 -7.62 -11.73 6.30
CA LEU A 132 -7.37 -10.30 6.40
C LEU A 132 -8.62 -9.55 5.92
N ASP A 133 -9.26 -8.77 6.80
CA ASP A 133 -10.50 -8.02 6.52
C ASP A 133 -10.13 -6.60 6.03
N GLU A 134 -9.33 -5.90 6.82
CA GLU A 134 -8.84 -4.55 6.51
C GLU A 134 -7.33 -4.44 6.77
N CYS A 135 -6.63 -3.69 5.93
CA CYS A 135 -5.21 -3.41 6.08
C CYS A 135 -4.89 -2.04 5.47
N TYR A 136 -4.41 -1.13 6.31
CA TYR A 136 -4.09 0.25 5.96
C TYR A 136 -2.70 0.63 6.47
N VAL A 137 -1.91 1.27 5.63
CA VAL A 137 -0.71 1.98 6.08
C VAL A 137 -1.10 3.38 6.50
N ASN A 138 -1.02 3.67 7.80
CA ASN A 138 -1.42 4.95 8.37
C ASN A 138 -0.47 6.07 7.95
N TYR A 139 0.85 5.84 8.07
CA TYR A 139 1.91 6.79 7.71
C TYR A 139 3.28 6.10 7.73
N ILE A 140 4.28 6.76 7.13
CA ILE A 140 5.70 6.37 7.24
C ILE A 140 6.28 7.01 8.51
N THR A 141 7.05 6.25 9.28
CA THR A 141 7.71 6.77 10.48
C THR A 141 8.95 7.60 10.13
N TYR A 142 9.51 8.31 11.11
CA TYR A 142 10.81 8.97 10.92
C TYR A 142 11.91 8.01 10.43
N ALA A 143 12.02 6.81 11.01
CA ALA A 143 12.99 5.81 10.58
C ALA A 143 12.72 5.30 9.14
N GLY A 144 11.45 5.27 8.73
CA GLY A 144 11.07 4.97 7.35
C GLY A 144 11.56 6.03 6.37
N HIS A 145 11.40 7.31 6.69
CA HIS A 145 11.92 8.41 5.87
C HIS A 145 13.45 8.39 5.76
N GLU A 146 14.15 8.16 6.88
CA GLU A 146 15.62 7.99 6.87
C GLU A 146 16.07 6.84 5.95
N LEU A 147 15.31 5.74 5.91
CA LEU A 147 15.60 4.62 5.02
C LEU A 147 15.32 4.96 3.56
N ILE A 148 14.23 5.68 3.28
CA ILE A 148 13.87 6.12 1.93
C ILE A 148 14.96 7.00 1.33
N GLU A 149 15.48 7.98 2.07
CA GLU A 149 16.52 8.89 1.57
C GLU A 149 17.78 8.12 1.12
N LYS A 150 18.14 7.05 1.83
CA LYS A 150 19.28 6.20 1.46
C LYS A 150 19.03 5.41 0.17
N PHE A 151 17.79 4.99 -0.06
CA PHE A 151 17.42 4.16 -1.21
C PHE A 151 16.90 4.96 -2.41
N ARG A 152 16.59 6.25 -2.24
CA ARG A 152 16.02 7.09 -3.30
C ARG A 152 16.93 7.19 -4.52
N PRO A 153 18.23 7.53 -4.41
CA PRO A 153 19.07 7.73 -5.59
C PRO A 153 19.33 6.40 -6.31
N GLU A 154 18.96 6.33 -7.59
CA GLU A 154 19.08 5.10 -8.38
C GLU A 154 20.53 4.61 -8.52
N SER A 155 21.48 5.54 -8.64
CA SER A 155 22.91 5.23 -8.66
C SER A 155 23.37 4.54 -7.37
N VAL A 156 22.91 5.03 -6.21
CA VAL A 156 23.22 4.46 -4.90
C VAL A 156 22.56 3.09 -4.74
N TRP A 157 21.28 2.94 -5.12
CA TRP A 157 20.59 1.66 -5.02
C TRP A 157 21.23 0.57 -5.87
N LYS A 158 21.63 0.90 -7.11
CA LYS A 158 22.28 -0.05 -8.02
C LYS A 158 23.62 -0.56 -7.47
N VAL A 159 24.41 0.31 -6.84
CA VAL A 159 25.67 -0.10 -6.19
C VAL A 159 25.38 -0.92 -4.94
N THR A 160 24.43 -0.48 -4.12
CA THR A 160 24.02 -1.13 -2.86
C THR A 160 23.53 -2.55 -3.09
N SER A 161 22.55 -2.74 -3.97
CA SER A 161 21.98 -4.05 -4.32
C SER A 161 23.05 -5.00 -4.89
N LYS A 162 23.97 -4.50 -5.73
CA LYS A 162 25.09 -5.26 -6.25
C LYS A 162 26.06 -5.73 -5.16
N LEU A 163 26.41 -4.85 -4.21
CA LEU A 163 27.29 -5.20 -3.09
C LEU A 163 26.63 -6.19 -2.14
N ALA A 164 25.37 -5.97 -1.79
CA ALA A 164 24.57 -6.90 -0.99
C ALA A 164 24.49 -8.28 -1.64
N GLY A 165 24.26 -8.34 -2.96
CA GLY A 165 24.23 -9.60 -3.72
C GLY A 165 25.57 -10.34 -3.75
N LYS A 166 26.71 -9.62 -3.75
CA LYS A 166 28.03 -10.26 -3.63
C LYS A 166 28.26 -10.90 -2.26
N VAL A 167 27.76 -10.28 -1.20
CA VAL A 167 27.91 -10.76 0.18
C VAL A 167 26.84 -11.81 0.54
N GLY A 168 25.69 -11.77 -0.14
CA GLY A 168 24.53 -12.62 0.15
C GLY A 168 23.71 -12.15 1.36
N CYS A 169 23.91 -10.92 1.83
CA CYS A 169 23.19 -10.35 2.98
C CYS A 169 22.24 -9.24 2.51
N PHE A 170 20.95 -9.40 2.82
CA PHE A 170 19.88 -8.48 2.42
C PHE A 170 19.07 -7.95 3.61
N SER A 171 19.63 -7.99 4.83
CA SER A 171 18.96 -7.34 5.96
C SER A 171 18.86 -5.83 5.73
N LEU A 172 17.73 -5.22 6.11
CA LEU A 172 17.50 -3.78 5.88
C LEU A 172 18.57 -2.90 6.53
N ARG A 173 19.04 -3.27 7.73
CA ARG A 173 20.13 -2.58 8.41
C ARG A 173 21.43 -2.62 7.61
N PHE A 174 21.76 -3.76 7.02
CA PHE A 174 22.97 -3.90 6.22
C PHE A 174 22.87 -3.14 4.89
N LEU A 175 21.71 -3.21 4.22
CA LEU A 175 21.43 -2.43 3.01
C LEU A 175 21.54 -0.93 3.28
N ALA A 176 20.95 -0.45 4.38
CA ALA A 176 21.04 0.95 4.80
C ALA A 176 22.50 1.37 5.08
N ALA A 177 23.29 0.52 5.74
CA ALA A 177 24.70 0.80 6.02
C ALA A 177 25.56 0.88 4.75
N ILE A 178 25.32 0.00 3.77
CA ILE A 178 26.00 0.08 2.47
C ILE A 178 25.60 1.37 1.73
N ALA A 179 24.30 1.66 1.65
CA ALA A 179 23.81 2.85 0.97
C ALA A 179 24.39 4.14 1.56
N GLU A 180 24.47 4.22 2.89
CA GLU A 180 25.15 5.31 3.62
C GLU A 180 26.61 5.47 3.19
N ASN A 181 27.36 4.38 3.13
CA ASN A 181 28.77 4.41 2.71
C ASN A 181 28.90 4.87 1.26
N VAL A 182 28.05 4.38 0.35
CA VAL A 182 28.05 4.81 -1.05
C VAL A 182 27.75 6.30 -1.19
N LEU A 183 26.77 6.81 -0.43
CA LEU A 183 26.45 8.24 -0.37
C LEU A 183 27.64 9.06 0.14
N SER A 184 28.30 8.61 1.21
CA SER A 184 29.50 9.28 1.74
C SER A 184 30.63 9.36 0.71
N GLU A 185 30.86 8.29 -0.03
CA GLU A 185 31.87 8.29 -1.10
C GLU A 185 31.51 9.23 -2.25
N TYR A 186 30.22 9.29 -2.64
CA TYR A 186 29.76 10.27 -3.63
C TYR A 186 29.94 11.70 -3.13
N ALA A 187 29.61 11.99 -1.88
CA ALA A 187 29.83 13.30 -1.27
C ALA A 187 31.30 13.70 -1.30
N LYS A 188 32.22 12.82 -0.86
CA LYS A 188 33.67 13.07 -0.91
C LYS A 188 34.16 13.34 -2.33
N SER A 189 33.73 12.51 -3.29
CA SER A 189 34.12 12.67 -4.69
C SER A 189 33.66 13.99 -5.29
N SER A 190 32.49 14.50 -4.87
CA SER A 190 31.98 15.80 -5.33
C SER A 190 32.77 16.99 -4.77
N THR A 191 33.34 16.85 -3.57
CA THR A 191 34.11 17.92 -2.91
C THR A 191 35.55 18.03 -3.38
N LEU A 192 36.11 17.01 -4.04
CA LEU A 192 37.51 16.99 -4.51
C LEU A 192 37.74 17.75 -5.82
N TRP A 193 36.68 18.29 -6.45
CA TRP A 193 36.76 19.07 -7.69
C TRP A 193 36.41 20.56 -7.50
N ASN A 194 36.25 21.02 -6.26
CA ASN A 194 36.07 22.43 -5.88
C ASN A 194 37.32 22.96 -5.19
#